data_AF-A0A5N5P939-F1
#
_entry.id   AF-A0A5N5P939-F1
#
_cell.length_a   1.000
_cell.length_b   1.000
_cell.length_c   1.000
_cell.angle_alpha   90.00
_cell.angle_beta   90.00
_cell.angle_gamma   90.00
#
_symmetry.space_group_name_H-M   'P 1'
#
loop_
_entity.id
_entity.type
_entity.pdbx_description
1 polymer ?
#
loop_
_entity_poly.entity_id
_entity_poly.type
_entity_poly.pdbx_seq_one_letter_code
_entity_poly.pdbx_strand_id
1 'polypeptide(L)'
;MTSQPAASSSPPSTRTSRTRRTRFVCISDTHNCTVKLPKGDVLIHAGDLTNQGSYSELSKAVQWLKKADFEAKIVVAGNHDLTLDPTYSSPSSSPNQSPSSFSPDCLSLLTSSPSITYVSHTATTVRLSSPTGPRTKFTVFGSPYSPAHSTGSSPSSSASWAFQYPRSSPTASELWDAIPLSTDILVTHTPSHTHCDEDEGRRRAMGCEDLRRALWRVRPQVHVCGHVHTARGVERVRWELEGGNVRFAEQGVERWVDDAPLGGGKMSLVDLTGRKGGRKLDNDGAHPRDGDVGESDAQDVKIADTEEKDAGREDGEKEGHCYGLRPPQLPPTDNPVSNADTPITPTDNPPAISTGAGTLGLGMGLSPHNTDRRRSTARSDTAALRGRMGRRETCVVNCAVLATNYPHRGGRRFNKPIVVDVELPVWDWGGEGGGG
;
A
#
# COMPACT_ATOMS: atom_id res chain seq x y z
N MET A 1 17.66 46.07 -46.21
CA MET A 1 17.76 44.91 -45.29
C MET A 1 17.85 45.46 -43.88
N THR A 2 16.73 45.54 -43.17
CA THR A 2 16.64 45.99 -41.78
C THR A 2 16.18 44.80 -40.95
N SER A 3 17.05 44.32 -40.07
CA SER A 3 16.83 43.19 -39.18
C SER A 3 15.93 43.57 -38.01
N GLN A 4 14.84 42.84 -37.82
CA GLN A 4 14.02 42.92 -36.61
C GLN A 4 14.72 42.22 -35.43
N PRO A 5 14.59 42.72 -34.19
CA PRO A 5 15.10 42.04 -33.01
C PRO A 5 14.18 40.89 -32.61
N ALA A 6 14.78 39.75 -32.25
CA ALA A 6 14.08 38.57 -31.77
C ALA A 6 13.33 38.88 -30.45
N ALA A 7 12.04 38.56 -30.42
CA ALA A 7 11.21 38.67 -29.23
C ALA A 7 11.73 37.70 -28.14
N SER A 8 12.03 38.24 -26.96
CA SER A 8 12.35 37.44 -25.78
C SER A 8 11.11 36.69 -25.32
N SER A 9 11.07 35.37 -25.53
CA SER A 9 10.04 34.51 -24.95
C SER A 9 10.25 34.44 -23.43
N SER A 10 9.37 35.06 -22.67
CA SER A 10 9.25 34.84 -21.22
C SER A 10 9.06 33.35 -20.91
N PRO A 11 9.65 32.83 -19.81
CA PRO A 11 9.51 31.42 -19.45
C PRO A 11 8.03 31.09 -19.19
N PRO A 12 7.56 29.88 -19.55
CA PRO A 12 6.17 29.50 -19.34
C PRO A 12 5.88 29.52 -17.84
N SER A 13 4.98 30.42 -17.42
CA SER A 13 4.48 30.50 -16.06
C SER A 13 3.99 29.13 -15.62
N THR A 14 4.68 28.49 -14.67
CA THR A 14 4.21 27.28 -14.01
C THR A 14 3.01 27.66 -13.16
N ARG A 15 1.79 27.54 -13.69
CA ARG A 15 0.58 27.57 -12.86
C ARG A 15 0.71 26.41 -11.88
N THR A 16 1.08 26.71 -10.64
CA THR A 16 1.01 25.77 -9.53
C THR A 16 -0.44 25.33 -9.41
N SER A 17 -0.74 24.05 -9.64
CA SER A 17 -2.10 23.53 -9.46
C SER A 17 -2.53 23.77 -8.02
N ARG A 18 -3.68 24.40 -7.83
CA ARG A 18 -4.26 24.58 -6.49
C ARG A 18 -4.48 23.20 -5.86
N THR A 19 -3.99 22.99 -4.64
CA THR A 19 -4.19 21.73 -3.91
C THR A 19 -5.27 21.89 -2.84
N ARG A 20 -5.87 20.78 -2.43
CA ARG A 20 -6.69 20.68 -1.21
C ARG A 20 -6.32 19.41 -0.46
N ARG A 21 -6.47 19.46 0.86
CA ARG A 21 -6.35 18.30 1.74
C ARG A 21 -7.41 17.26 1.37
N THR A 22 -6.95 16.04 1.11
CA THR A 22 -7.75 14.84 0.95
C THR A 22 -7.38 13.85 2.04
N ARG A 23 -8.40 13.30 2.71
CA ARG A 23 -8.27 12.36 3.81
C ARG A 23 -8.48 10.93 3.34
N PHE A 24 -7.43 10.13 3.42
CA PHE A 24 -7.47 8.69 3.20
C PHE A 24 -7.66 7.96 4.52
N VAL A 25 -8.51 6.94 4.53
CA VAL A 25 -8.59 5.95 5.59
C VAL A 25 -8.02 4.65 5.05
N CYS A 26 -6.89 4.21 5.58
CA CYS A 26 -6.13 3.07 5.11
C CYS A 26 -6.34 1.87 6.05
N ILE A 27 -6.73 0.73 5.45
CA ILE A 27 -6.87 -0.57 6.10
C ILE A 27 -6.35 -1.68 5.18
N SER A 28 -6.05 -2.83 5.76
CA SER A 28 -5.66 -4.06 5.06
C SER A 28 -5.85 -5.23 6.01
N ASP A 29 -5.79 -6.47 5.50
CA ASP A 29 -5.72 -7.68 6.31
C ASP A 29 -6.89 -7.78 7.31
N THR A 30 -8.09 -7.54 6.80
CA THR A 30 -9.32 -7.57 7.61
C THR A 30 -9.80 -9.00 7.83
N HIS A 31 -9.51 -9.94 6.93
CA HIS A 31 -9.75 -11.37 7.14
C HIS A 31 -11.17 -11.70 7.64
N ASN A 32 -12.19 -11.30 6.87
CA ASN A 32 -13.62 -11.40 7.18
C ASN A 32 -14.10 -10.54 8.36
N CYS A 33 -13.24 -9.70 8.94
CA CYS A 33 -13.61 -8.82 10.04
C CYS A 33 -14.01 -7.44 9.52
N THR A 34 -14.94 -6.79 10.22
CA THR A 34 -15.25 -5.38 9.98
C THR A 34 -14.72 -4.53 11.12
N VAL A 35 -14.31 -3.30 10.81
CA VAL A 35 -13.82 -2.33 11.79
C VAL A 35 -14.57 -1.03 11.71
N LYS A 36 -14.60 -0.30 12.84
CA LYS A 36 -15.14 1.04 12.88
C LYS A 36 -14.25 1.97 12.05
N LEU A 37 -14.81 2.50 10.96
CA LEU A 37 -14.12 3.42 10.07
C LEU A 37 -14.31 4.87 10.55
N PRO A 38 -13.22 5.64 10.72
CA PRO A 38 -13.33 7.08 10.92
C PRO A 38 -13.81 7.78 9.64
N LYS A 39 -14.30 9.03 9.78
CA LYS A 39 -14.65 9.86 8.61
C LYS A 39 -13.42 10.18 7.76
N GLY A 40 -13.55 10.06 6.45
CA GLY A 40 -12.57 10.47 5.45
C GLY A 40 -13.23 10.66 4.08
N ASP A 41 -12.43 11.06 3.09
CA ASP A 41 -12.91 11.27 1.73
C ASP A 41 -12.79 9.97 0.91
N VAL A 42 -11.70 9.23 1.12
CA VAL A 42 -11.38 7.99 0.38
C VAL A 42 -11.02 6.86 1.35
N LEU A 43 -11.60 5.67 1.14
CA LEU A 43 -11.20 4.43 1.82
C LEU A 43 -10.21 3.67 0.92
N ILE A 44 -9.11 3.17 1.48
CA ILE A 44 -8.18 2.26 0.80
C ILE A 44 -8.15 0.93 1.58
N HIS A 45 -8.42 -0.17 0.88
CA HIS A 45 -8.21 -1.54 1.38
C HIS A 45 -7.08 -2.21 0.59
N ALA A 46 -5.94 -2.48 1.23
CA ALA A 46 -4.73 -2.98 0.57
C ALA A 46 -4.59 -4.52 0.59
N GLY A 47 -5.69 -5.24 0.36
CA GLY A 47 -5.69 -6.71 0.27
C GLY A 47 -6.06 -7.45 1.54
N ASP A 48 -6.26 -8.76 1.36
CA ASP A 48 -6.72 -9.72 2.39
C ASP A 48 -8.04 -9.29 3.04
N LEU A 49 -9.04 -9.08 2.18
CA LEU A 49 -10.42 -8.85 2.61
C LEU A 49 -10.96 -10.07 3.36
N THR A 50 -10.52 -11.26 2.94
CA THR A 50 -11.09 -12.54 3.37
C THR A 50 -10.05 -13.49 3.98
N ASN A 51 -10.50 -14.63 4.49
CA ASN A 51 -9.57 -15.70 4.91
C ASN A 51 -9.25 -16.67 3.78
N GLN A 52 -10.18 -16.93 2.85
CA GLN A 52 -10.01 -17.92 1.79
C GLN A 52 -10.59 -17.48 0.44
N GLY A 53 -11.12 -16.27 0.31
CA GLY A 53 -11.65 -15.75 -0.94
C GLY A 53 -12.92 -16.43 -1.41
N SER A 54 -13.70 -17.10 -0.55
CA SER A 54 -14.97 -17.66 -1.00
C SER A 54 -15.97 -16.58 -1.37
N TYR A 55 -16.92 -16.90 -2.27
CA TYR A 55 -17.95 -15.95 -2.68
C TYR A 55 -18.72 -15.36 -1.49
N SER A 56 -19.04 -16.18 -0.47
CA SER A 56 -19.77 -15.73 0.71
C SER A 56 -18.95 -14.77 1.59
N GLU A 57 -17.64 -15.00 1.73
CA GLU A 57 -16.73 -14.09 2.41
C GLU A 57 -16.61 -12.76 1.65
N LEU A 58 -16.33 -12.82 0.35
CA LEU A 58 -16.19 -11.63 -0.50
C LEU A 58 -17.49 -10.83 -0.56
N SER A 59 -18.64 -11.49 -0.69
CA SER A 59 -19.95 -10.83 -0.71
C SER A 59 -20.20 -10.04 0.58
N LYS A 60 -19.90 -10.62 1.75
CA LYS A 60 -20.00 -9.91 3.03
C LYS A 60 -19.04 -8.73 3.14
N ALA A 61 -17.78 -8.91 2.73
CA ALA A 61 -16.78 -7.85 2.75
C ALA A 61 -17.17 -6.68 1.83
N VAL A 62 -17.60 -6.98 0.60
CA VAL A 62 -18.05 -5.98 -0.38
C VAL A 62 -19.31 -5.26 0.10
N GLN A 63 -20.29 -5.95 0.67
CA GLN A 63 -21.48 -5.31 1.23
C GLN A 63 -21.12 -4.32 2.36
N TRP A 64 -20.18 -4.68 3.23
CA TRP A 64 -19.67 -3.77 4.25
C TRP A 64 -18.96 -2.54 3.64
N LEU A 65 -18.11 -2.74 2.63
CA LEU A 65 -17.42 -1.65 1.93
C LEU A 65 -18.39 -0.71 1.21
N LYS A 66 -19.43 -1.24 0.56
CA LYS A 66 -20.47 -0.43 -0.10
C LYS A 66 -21.20 0.48 0.89
N LYS A 67 -21.53 -0.03 2.08
CA LYS A 67 -22.19 0.73 3.15
C LYS A 67 -21.31 1.81 3.79
N ALA A 68 -19.99 1.76 3.58
CA ALA A 68 -19.07 2.74 4.15
C ALA A 68 -19.26 4.11 3.48
N ASP A 69 -19.46 5.14 4.30
CA ASP A 69 -19.69 6.53 3.87
C ASP A 69 -18.37 7.22 3.46
N PHE A 70 -17.93 6.88 2.25
CA PHE A 70 -16.77 7.46 1.55
C PHE A 70 -17.16 7.72 0.10
N GLU A 71 -16.64 8.81 -0.45
CA GLU A 71 -16.87 9.19 -1.84
C GLU A 71 -16.24 8.18 -2.80
N ALA A 72 -15.04 7.68 -2.47
CA ALA A 72 -14.37 6.63 -3.23
C ALA A 72 -13.84 5.52 -2.30
N LYS A 73 -13.89 4.26 -2.77
CA LYS A 73 -13.27 3.11 -2.11
C LYS A 73 -12.30 2.42 -3.07
N ILE A 74 -11.00 2.53 -2.83
CA ILE A 74 -9.97 1.85 -3.62
C ILE A 74 -9.69 0.50 -2.95
N VAL A 75 -9.78 -0.58 -3.73
CA VAL A 75 -9.60 -1.95 -3.22
C VAL A 75 -8.60 -2.69 -4.08
N VAL A 76 -7.62 -3.30 -3.43
CA VAL A 76 -6.69 -4.27 -4.01
C VAL A 76 -6.93 -5.60 -3.30
N ALA A 77 -6.80 -6.73 -4.00
CA ALA A 77 -6.86 -8.06 -3.40
C ALA A 77 -5.56 -8.41 -2.66
N GLY A 78 -5.57 -9.42 -1.80
CA GLY A 78 -4.37 -9.99 -1.20
C GLY A 78 -4.24 -11.49 -1.46
N ASN A 79 -3.26 -12.13 -0.82
CA ASN A 79 -3.00 -13.54 -1.05
C ASN A 79 -4.07 -14.49 -0.50
N HIS A 80 -4.93 -14.03 0.42
CA HIS A 80 -6.06 -14.80 0.93
C HIS A 80 -7.32 -14.70 0.07
N ASP A 81 -7.39 -13.77 -0.87
CA ASP A 81 -8.56 -13.56 -1.73
C ASP A 81 -8.51 -14.49 -2.96
N LEU A 82 -8.44 -15.80 -2.69
CA LEU A 82 -8.05 -16.86 -3.63
C LEU A 82 -8.79 -16.83 -4.99
N THR A 83 -10.10 -16.62 -4.97
CA THR A 83 -10.94 -16.67 -6.18
C THR A 83 -10.79 -15.45 -7.08
N LEU A 84 -10.03 -14.42 -6.66
CA LEU A 84 -9.76 -13.24 -7.46
C LEU A 84 -8.53 -13.40 -8.35
N ASP A 85 -7.67 -14.39 -8.09
CA ASP A 85 -6.46 -14.63 -8.88
C ASP A 85 -6.75 -15.59 -10.05
N PRO A 86 -6.67 -15.13 -11.31
CA PRO A 86 -6.90 -15.96 -12.49
C PRO A 86 -5.84 -17.05 -12.68
N THR A 87 -4.67 -16.91 -12.06
CA THR A 87 -3.55 -17.85 -12.17
C THR A 87 -3.48 -18.83 -11.00
N TYR A 88 -4.27 -18.62 -9.94
CA TYR A 88 -4.29 -19.50 -8.79
C TYR A 88 -5.03 -20.81 -9.09
N SER A 89 -4.37 -21.92 -8.77
CA SER A 89 -4.95 -23.27 -8.82
C SER A 89 -4.50 -24.05 -7.59
N SER A 90 -5.46 -24.52 -6.79
CA SER A 90 -5.15 -25.33 -5.62
C SER A 90 -4.78 -26.76 -6.05
N PRO A 91 -3.63 -27.32 -5.61
CA PRO A 91 -3.20 -28.68 -5.96
C PRO A 91 -4.01 -29.80 -5.27
N SER A 92 -4.95 -29.48 -4.37
CA SER A 92 -5.76 -30.50 -3.68
C SER A 92 -7.26 -30.16 -3.68
N SER A 93 -8.02 -30.84 -4.53
CA SER A 93 -9.48 -30.91 -4.48
C SER A 93 -9.95 -31.85 -3.36
N SER A 94 -9.75 -31.43 -2.11
CA SER A 94 -10.52 -32.05 -1.01
C SER A 94 -11.90 -31.38 -0.98
N PRO A 95 -13.01 -32.15 -0.98
CA PRO A 95 -14.37 -31.61 -1.12
C PRO A 95 -14.85 -30.70 0.02
N ASN A 96 -14.00 -30.37 1.01
CA ASN A 96 -14.37 -29.63 2.22
C ASN A 96 -13.47 -28.42 2.57
N GLN A 97 -12.49 -27.99 1.75
CA GLN A 97 -11.62 -26.85 2.11
C GLN A 97 -11.18 -26.00 0.91
N SER A 98 -11.30 -24.68 1.08
CA SER A 98 -10.90 -23.57 0.19
C SER A 98 -11.43 -23.59 -1.25
N PRO A 99 -11.84 -22.44 -1.82
CA PRO A 99 -12.14 -22.35 -3.24
C PRO A 99 -10.95 -22.83 -4.09
N SER A 100 -11.23 -23.65 -5.10
CA SER A 100 -10.20 -24.34 -5.88
C SER A 100 -9.58 -23.50 -7.00
N SER A 101 -10.22 -22.40 -7.41
CA SER A 101 -9.83 -21.60 -8.57
C SER A 101 -10.48 -20.22 -8.59
N PHE A 102 -10.04 -19.39 -9.52
CA PHE A 102 -10.68 -18.15 -9.95
C PHE A 102 -12.20 -18.27 -10.14
N SER A 103 -12.94 -17.20 -9.81
CA SER A 103 -14.39 -17.09 -10.02
C SER A 103 -14.76 -15.71 -10.59
N PRO A 104 -15.32 -15.65 -11.82
CA PRO A 104 -15.85 -14.41 -12.39
C PRO A 104 -16.93 -13.75 -11.52
N ASP A 105 -17.77 -14.54 -10.85
CA ASP A 105 -18.82 -14.04 -9.96
C ASP A 105 -18.21 -13.33 -8.74
N CYS A 106 -17.13 -13.87 -8.19
CA CYS A 106 -16.39 -13.25 -7.10
C CYS A 106 -15.76 -11.91 -7.52
N LEU A 107 -15.15 -11.87 -8.71
CA LEU A 107 -14.60 -10.64 -9.28
C LEU A 107 -15.70 -9.58 -9.52
N SER A 108 -16.85 -10.01 -10.04
CA SER A 108 -18.01 -9.16 -10.32
C SER A 108 -18.51 -8.39 -9.09
N LEU A 109 -18.46 -9.00 -7.90
CA LEU A 109 -18.82 -8.31 -6.64
C LEU A 109 -18.05 -7.00 -6.45
N LEU A 110 -16.76 -6.98 -6.79
CA LEU A 110 -15.88 -5.82 -6.65
C LEU A 110 -15.99 -4.86 -7.83
N THR A 111 -16.11 -5.38 -9.06
CA THR A 111 -16.06 -4.56 -10.29
C THR A 111 -17.41 -3.95 -10.68
N SER A 112 -18.53 -4.50 -10.21
CA SER A 112 -19.87 -3.99 -10.56
C SER A 112 -20.38 -2.88 -9.65
N SER A 113 -19.66 -2.52 -8.58
CA SER A 113 -20.06 -1.40 -7.71
C SER A 113 -19.51 -0.07 -8.22
N PRO A 114 -20.34 0.97 -8.40
CA PRO A 114 -19.86 2.28 -8.85
C PRO A 114 -19.02 3.02 -7.80
N SER A 115 -19.17 2.66 -6.52
CA SER A 115 -18.44 3.29 -5.42
C SER A 115 -17.10 2.61 -5.09
N ILE A 116 -16.87 1.39 -5.62
CA ILE A 116 -15.64 0.63 -5.42
C ILE A 116 -14.83 0.69 -6.70
N THR A 117 -13.61 1.21 -6.57
CA THR A 117 -12.58 1.12 -7.60
C THR A 117 -11.67 -0.06 -7.26
N TYR A 118 -11.97 -1.22 -7.82
CA TYR A 118 -11.08 -2.38 -7.73
C TYR A 118 -9.91 -2.23 -8.68
N VAL A 119 -8.69 -2.32 -8.16
CA VAL A 119 -7.45 -2.14 -8.92
C VAL A 119 -6.60 -3.39 -8.80
N SER A 120 -6.25 -4.01 -9.94
CA SER A 120 -5.52 -5.28 -9.98
C SER A 120 -4.37 -5.21 -10.97
N HIS A 121 -3.21 -4.79 -10.47
CA HIS A 121 -1.99 -4.55 -11.25
C HIS A 121 -2.19 -3.57 -12.41
N THR A 122 -2.91 -2.48 -12.14
CA THR A 122 -3.27 -1.45 -13.13
C THR A 122 -3.20 -0.06 -12.51
N ALA A 123 -3.17 0.95 -13.38
CA ALA A 123 -3.30 2.35 -13.00
C ALA A 123 -4.70 2.88 -13.31
N THR A 124 -5.21 3.77 -12.47
CA THR A 124 -6.46 4.48 -12.69
C THR A 124 -6.38 5.89 -12.12
N THR A 125 -7.23 6.78 -12.62
CA THR A 125 -7.34 8.14 -12.12
C THR A 125 -8.62 8.30 -11.32
N VAL A 126 -8.50 8.69 -10.06
CA VAL A 126 -9.64 8.98 -9.19
C VAL A 126 -9.92 10.49 -9.20
N ARG A 127 -11.18 10.84 -9.41
CA ARG A 127 -11.69 12.21 -9.29
C ARG A 127 -12.78 12.24 -8.24
N LEU A 128 -12.55 13.03 -7.20
CA LEU A 128 -13.57 13.34 -6.20
C LEU A 128 -14.38 14.53 -6.71
N SER A 129 -15.69 14.37 -6.93
CA SER A 129 -16.62 15.39 -7.43
C SER A 129 -17.51 16.02 -6.36
N SER A 130 -17.55 15.46 -5.14
CA SER A 130 -18.47 15.92 -4.10
C SER A 130 -18.40 17.44 -3.91
N PRO A 131 -19.53 18.18 -4.01
CA PRO A 131 -19.54 19.64 -3.88
C PRO A 131 -19.03 20.13 -2.52
N THR A 132 -19.25 19.33 -1.47
CA THR A 132 -18.78 19.59 -0.11
C THR A 132 -17.40 18.98 0.16
N GLY A 133 -16.94 18.07 -0.70
CA GLY A 133 -15.66 17.38 -0.61
C GLY A 133 -14.45 18.17 -1.09
N PRO A 134 -13.27 17.52 -1.14
CA PRO A 134 -12.00 18.17 -1.50
C PRO A 134 -11.90 18.50 -2.99
N ARG A 135 -12.69 17.87 -3.85
CA ARG A 135 -12.68 18.06 -5.32
C ARG A 135 -11.31 17.81 -5.95
N THR A 136 -10.59 16.80 -5.47
CA THR A 136 -9.22 16.51 -5.91
C THR A 136 -9.17 15.41 -6.96
N LYS A 137 -8.11 15.41 -7.77
CA LYS A 137 -7.78 14.39 -8.75
C LYS A 137 -6.40 13.83 -8.43
N PHE A 138 -6.24 12.51 -8.52
CA PHE A 138 -4.96 11.83 -8.31
C PHE A 138 -4.93 10.49 -9.05
N THR A 139 -3.73 10.02 -9.37
CA THR A 139 -3.51 8.71 -9.97
C THR A 139 -3.21 7.66 -8.91
N VAL A 140 -3.72 6.45 -9.14
CA VAL A 140 -3.51 5.29 -8.28
C VAL A 140 -2.96 4.16 -9.11
N PHE A 141 -1.90 3.51 -8.65
CA PHE A 141 -1.53 2.17 -9.14
C PHE A 141 -1.79 1.17 -8.02
N GLY A 142 -2.48 0.09 -8.33
CA GLY A 142 -2.86 -0.93 -7.35
C GLY A 142 -2.33 -2.30 -7.76
N SER A 143 -1.78 -3.11 -6.86
CA SER A 143 -1.34 -4.48 -7.19
C SER A 143 -1.45 -5.49 -6.05
N PRO A 144 -2.06 -6.66 -6.28
CA PRO A 144 -2.24 -7.68 -5.26
C PRO A 144 -1.00 -8.55 -5.03
N TYR A 145 0.00 -8.45 -5.92
CA TYR A 145 1.12 -9.38 -5.94
C TYR A 145 2.02 -9.27 -4.70
N SER A 146 2.44 -10.43 -4.18
CA SER A 146 3.34 -10.54 -3.04
C SER A 146 4.41 -11.62 -3.26
N PRO A 147 5.62 -11.46 -2.69
CA PRO A 147 6.61 -12.53 -2.78
C PRO A 147 6.21 -13.71 -1.90
N ALA A 148 6.31 -14.93 -2.45
CA ALA A 148 6.03 -16.15 -1.73
C ALA A 148 6.88 -16.30 -0.45
N HIS A 149 6.31 -16.94 0.55
CA HIS A 149 6.97 -17.19 1.83
C HIS A 149 7.98 -18.34 1.79
N SER A 150 7.83 -19.29 0.84
CA SER A 150 8.67 -20.48 0.78
C SER A 150 10.04 -20.16 0.15
N THR A 151 11.10 -20.41 0.90
CA THR A 151 12.50 -20.45 0.44
C THR A 151 12.95 -21.88 0.14
N GLY A 152 12.02 -22.82 0.03
CA GLY A 152 12.33 -24.23 -0.21
C GLY A 152 12.93 -24.42 -1.59
N SER A 153 14.05 -25.12 -1.66
CA SER A 153 14.83 -25.44 -2.86
C SER A 153 14.14 -26.39 -3.86
N SER A 154 12.83 -26.63 -3.72
CA SER A 154 12.04 -27.37 -4.70
C SER A 154 11.31 -26.40 -5.65
N PRO A 155 11.62 -26.41 -6.97
CA PRO A 155 10.93 -25.60 -7.97
C PRO A 155 9.42 -25.88 -8.10
N SER A 156 8.91 -26.91 -7.42
CA SER A 156 7.53 -27.39 -7.55
C SER A 156 6.54 -26.85 -6.50
N SER A 157 6.94 -25.94 -5.60
CA SER A 157 6.08 -25.49 -4.48
C SER A 157 6.14 -23.97 -4.22
N SER A 158 6.18 -23.17 -5.28
CA SER A 158 6.57 -21.75 -5.18
C SER A 158 5.44 -20.74 -4.97
N ALA A 159 4.17 -21.15 -4.95
CA ALA A 159 3.05 -20.30 -4.53
C ALA A 159 1.93 -21.16 -3.95
N SER A 160 1.64 -21.03 -2.65
CA SER A 160 0.53 -21.76 -2.00
C SER A 160 -0.72 -20.90 -1.85
N TRP A 161 -0.62 -19.62 -2.21
CA TRP A 161 -1.67 -18.62 -2.07
C TRP A 161 -1.75 -17.78 -3.33
N ALA A 162 -2.88 -17.08 -3.50
CA ALA A 162 -3.11 -16.22 -4.64
C ALA A 162 -2.08 -15.08 -4.73
N PHE A 163 -1.84 -14.63 -5.95
CA PHE A 163 -1.00 -13.49 -6.31
C PHE A 163 0.44 -13.61 -5.77
N GLN A 164 0.96 -14.82 -5.61
CA GLN A 164 2.33 -15.04 -5.14
C GLN A 164 3.30 -15.26 -6.30
N TYR A 165 4.46 -14.62 -6.23
CA TYR A 165 5.59 -14.87 -7.13
C TYR A 165 6.82 -15.36 -6.35
N PRO A 166 7.72 -16.16 -6.95
CA PRO A 166 8.93 -16.61 -6.29
C PRO A 166 9.89 -15.44 -6.02
N ARG A 167 10.44 -15.33 -4.79
CA ARG A 167 11.37 -14.24 -4.41
C ARG A 167 12.64 -14.16 -5.26
N SER A 168 13.10 -15.29 -5.78
CA SER A 168 14.30 -15.39 -6.63
C SER A 168 14.02 -15.18 -8.12
N SER A 169 12.76 -15.01 -8.51
CA SER A 169 12.36 -14.86 -9.93
C SER A 169 12.58 -13.42 -10.42
N PRO A 170 13.01 -13.19 -11.67
CA PRO A 170 13.03 -11.87 -12.28
C PRO A 170 11.64 -11.21 -12.40
N THR A 171 10.57 -12.00 -12.26
CA THR A 171 9.16 -11.55 -12.30
C THR A 171 8.90 -10.33 -11.41
N ALA A 172 9.58 -10.21 -10.26
CA ALA A 172 9.40 -9.07 -9.37
C ALA A 172 9.80 -7.73 -10.04
N SER A 173 10.93 -7.70 -10.76
CA SER A 173 11.34 -6.50 -11.50
C SER A 173 10.32 -6.16 -12.59
N GLU A 174 9.91 -7.15 -13.39
CA GLU A 174 8.94 -6.95 -14.48
C GLU A 174 7.61 -6.40 -13.96
N LEU A 175 7.08 -6.95 -12.87
CA LEU A 175 5.87 -6.45 -12.21
C LEU A 175 6.04 -5.01 -11.76
N TRP A 176 7.10 -4.71 -11.01
CA TRP A 176 7.22 -3.39 -10.40
C TRP A 176 7.70 -2.31 -11.38
N ASP A 177 8.32 -2.69 -12.51
CA ASP A 177 8.63 -1.80 -13.63
C ASP A 177 7.39 -1.27 -14.35
N ALA A 178 6.25 -1.98 -14.26
CA ALA A 178 4.98 -1.53 -14.82
C ALA A 178 4.35 -0.33 -14.08
N ILE A 179 4.82 0.02 -12.88
CA ILE A 179 4.27 1.15 -12.10
C ILE A 179 4.56 2.46 -12.86
N PRO A 180 3.53 3.21 -13.29
CA PRO A 180 3.74 4.47 -14.00
C PRO A 180 4.47 5.50 -13.14
N LEU A 181 5.30 6.31 -13.79
CA LEU A 181 6.04 7.38 -13.12
C LEU A 181 5.13 8.50 -12.57
N SER A 182 3.88 8.56 -13.04
CA SER A 182 2.83 9.49 -12.63
C SER A 182 2.09 9.09 -11.37
N THR A 183 2.21 7.85 -10.90
CA THR A 183 1.48 7.34 -9.75
C THR A 183 1.65 8.22 -8.52
N ASP A 184 0.57 8.83 -8.04
CA ASP A 184 0.52 9.65 -6.83
C ASP A 184 0.37 8.79 -5.58
N ILE A 185 -0.53 7.81 -5.65
CA ILE A 185 -0.83 6.87 -4.57
C ILE A 185 -0.54 5.45 -5.08
N LEU A 186 0.38 4.75 -4.44
CA LEU A 186 0.67 3.35 -4.72
C LEU A 186 -0.06 2.49 -3.68
N VAL A 187 -0.79 1.47 -4.12
CA VAL A 187 -1.44 0.50 -3.22
C VAL A 187 -0.95 -0.89 -3.60
N THR A 188 -0.22 -1.56 -2.71
CA THR A 188 0.20 -2.94 -2.93
C THR A 188 -0.16 -3.79 -1.74
N HIS A 189 -0.46 -5.07 -1.93
CA HIS A 189 -0.67 -5.91 -0.77
C HIS A 189 0.63 -6.11 0.03
N THR A 190 1.74 -6.41 -0.66
CA THR A 190 3.05 -6.57 -0.04
C THR A 190 3.72 -5.23 0.30
N PRO A 191 4.45 -5.12 1.42
CA PRO A 191 5.30 -3.96 1.69
C PRO A 191 6.58 -3.98 0.84
N SER A 192 7.21 -2.81 0.69
CA SER A 192 8.55 -2.72 0.12
C SER A 192 9.60 -3.16 1.15
N HIS A 193 10.70 -3.75 0.70
CA HIS A 193 11.76 -4.24 1.60
C HIS A 193 12.27 -3.12 2.52
N THR A 194 12.49 -3.42 3.80
CA THR A 194 12.95 -2.50 4.87
C THR A 194 12.01 -1.36 5.28
N HIS A 195 10.80 -1.28 4.72
CA HIS A 195 9.83 -0.23 5.06
C HIS A 195 8.50 -0.82 5.51
N CYS A 196 8.25 -0.75 6.82
CA CYS A 196 7.07 -1.32 7.47
C CYS A 196 6.83 -2.80 7.07
N ASP A 197 7.90 -3.61 7.07
CA ASP A 197 7.90 -4.98 6.55
C ASP A 197 8.52 -6.04 7.49
N GLU A 198 8.81 -5.67 8.74
CA GLU A 198 9.46 -6.57 9.69
C GLU A 198 8.47 -7.58 10.30
N ASP A 199 8.76 -8.85 10.09
CA ASP A 199 8.11 -9.93 10.82
C ASP A 199 8.86 -10.17 12.14
N GLU A 200 8.26 -9.74 13.26
CA GLU A 200 8.88 -9.87 14.59
C GLU A 200 9.18 -11.33 14.97
N GLY A 201 8.34 -12.27 14.53
CA GLY A 201 8.49 -13.69 14.82
C GLY A 201 9.66 -14.31 14.05
N ARG A 202 9.86 -13.89 12.79
CA ARG A 202 10.94 -14.36 11.92
C ARG A 202 12.20 -13.49 12.00
N ARG A 203 12.14 -12.34 12.67
CA ARG A 203 13.20 -11.34 12.81
C ARG A 203 13.86 -10.98 11.48
N ARG A 204 13.03 -10.75 10.45
CA ARG A 204 13.50 -10.42 9.10
C ARG A 204 12.52 -9.53 8.36
N ALA A 205 13.08 -8.76 7.44
CA ALA A 205 12.35 -8.02 6.42
C ALA A 205 11.64 -9.00 5.47
N MET A 206 10.34 -8.81 5.29
CA MET A 206 9.50 -9.65 4.43
C MET A 206 9.12 -8.95 3.12
N GLY A 207 9.40 -7.66 2.99
CA GLY A 207 9.03 -6.86 1.82
C GLY A 207 9.81 -7.23 0.56
N CYS A 208 9.43 -6.61 -0.55
CA CYS A 208 10.06 -6.82 -1.85
C CYS A 208 11.12 -5.74 -2.16
N GLU A 209 12.34 -6.17 -2.50
CA GLU A 209 13.44 -5.27 -2.84
C GLU A 209 13.20 -4.56 -4.19
N ASP A 210 12.65 -5.26 -5.18
CA ASP A 210 12.31 -4.62 -6.46
C ASP A 210 11.18 -3.59 -6.32
N LEU A 211 10.25 -3.81 -5.39
CA LEU A 211 9.25 -2.79 -5.04
C LEU A 211 9.90 -1.57 -4.37
N ARG A 212 10.90 -1.76 -3.49
CA ARG A 212 11.67 -0.65 -2.91
C ARG A 212 12.42 0.14 -3.99
N ARG A 213 13.01 -0.52 -4.98
CA ARG A 213 13.62 0.13 -6.15
C ARG A 213 12.58 0.91 -6.96
N ALA A 214 11.39 0.37 -7.14
CA ALA A 214 10.29 1.04 -7.81
C ALA A 214 9.81 2.28 -7.02
N LEU A 215 9.76 2.22 -5.68
CA LEU A 215 9.47 3.39 -4.85
C LEU A 215 10.50 4.50 -5.04
N TRP A 216 11.79 4.19 -5.07
CA TRP A 216 12.83 5.19 -5.35
C TRP A 216 12.70 5.77 -6.77
N ARG A 217 12.28 4.97 -7.76
CA ARG A 217 12.08 5.41 -9.16
C ARG A 217 10.86 6.32 -9.33
N VAL A 218 9.71 5.89 -8.79
CA VAL A 218 8.40 6.52 -8.96
C VAL A 218 8.20 7.66 -7.97
N ARG A 219 8.55 7.41 -6.70
CA ARG A 219 8.41 8.32 -5.55
C ARG A 219 6.97 8.82 -5.36
N PRO A 220 5.98 7.91 -5.19
CA PRO A 220 4.60 8.30 -4.92
C PRO A 220 4.53 9.14 -3.64
N GLN A 221 3.49 9.97 -3.50
CA GLN A 221 3.27 10.70 -2.26
C GLN A 221 2.97 9.74 -1.10
N VAL A 222 2.15 8.72 -1.36
CA VAL A 222 1.78 7.70 -0.37
C VAL A 222 1.88 6.31 -1.00
N HIS A 223 2.48 5.38 -0.27
CA HIS A 223 2.45 3.94 -0.54
C HIS A 223 1.68 3.26 0.58
N VAL A 224 0.56 2.61 0.27
CA VAL A 224 -0.29 1.90 1.22
C VAL A 224 -0.16 0.39 0.99
N CYS A 225 0.09 -0.35 2.06
CA CYS A 225 0.26 -1.80 2.04
C CYS A 225 -0.25 -2.51 3.30
N GLY A 226 -0.12 -3.83 3.33
CA GLY A 226 -0.49 -4.70 4.45
C GLY A 226 0.41 -5.92 4.52
N HIS A 227 -0.19 -7.12 4.58
CA HIS A 227 0.43 -8.44 4.46
C HIS A 227 1.32 -8.86 5.64
N VAL A 228 2.17 -7.97 6.13
CA VAL A 228 3.03 -8.20 7.30
C VAL A 228 2.37 -7.58 8.51
N HIS A 229 1.51 -8.35 9.17
CA HIS A 229 0.63 -7.88 10.25
C HIS A 229 1.38 -7.22 11.42
N THR A 230 2.53 -7.76 11.79
CA THR A 230 3.37 -7.23 12.88
C THR A 230 4.01 -5.89 12.52
N ALA A 231 4.13 -5.59 11.23
CA ALA A 231 4.82 -4.39 10.76
C ALA A 231 3.89 -3.20 10.53
N ARG A 232 2.66 -3.22 11.08
CA ARG A 232 1.76 -2.07 11.01
C ARG A 232 2.49 -0.82 11.52
N GLY A 233 2.60 0.18 10.67
CA GLY A 233 3.35 1.39 10.97
C GLY A 233 3.38 2.35 9.80
N VAL A 234 3.99 3.51 10.04
CA VAL A 234 4.15 4.55 9.04
C VAL A 234 5.58 5.04 9.05
N GLU A 235 6.16 5.13 7.86
CA GLU A 235 7.51 5.66 7.63
C GLU A 235 7.45 6.76 6.57
N ARG A 236 8.20 7.84 6.81
CA ARG A 236 8.47 8.86 5.80
C ARG A 236 9.89 8.64 5.30
N VAL A 237 9.99 8.21 4.06
CA VAL A 237 11.26 7.90 3.40
C VAL A 237 11.67 9.10 2.56
N ARG A 238 12.88 9.62 2.78
CA ARG A 238 13.51 10.64 1.95
C ARG A 238 14.53 9.98 1.02
N TRP A 239 14.38 10.20 -0.27
CA TRP A 239 15.20 9.56 -1.30
C TRP A 239 16.47 10.35 -1.57
N GLU A 240 17.60 9.66 -1.73
CA GLU A 240 18.85 10.26 -2.18
C GLU A 240 18.82 10.39 -3.71
N LEU A 241 18.82 11.64 -4.21
CA LEU A 241 18.67 11.96 -5.63
C LEU A 241 19.85 12.73 -6.22
N GLU A 242 20.83 13.13 -5.41
CA GLU A 242 21.93 14.01 -5.83
C GLU A 242 23.21 13.20 -6.07
N GLY A 243 23.39 12.08 -5.37
CA GLY A 243 24.47 11.13 -5.59
C GLY A 243 24.31 10.29 -6.86
N GLY A 244 24.88 10.74 -7.99
CA GLY A 244 24.79 10.05 -9.29
C GLY A 244 25.34 8.61 -9.37
N ASN A 245 26.01 8.13 -8.32
CA ASN A 245 26.59 6.78 -8.23
C ASN A 245 25.86 5.83 -7.26
N VAL A 246 24.85 6.30 -6.52
CA VAL A 246 24.14 5.49 -5.52
C VAL A 246 22.66 5.48 -5.86
N ARG A 247 22.25 4.50 -6.69
CA ARG A 247 20.83 4.28 -7.00
C ARG A 247 20.12 3.65 -5.81
N PHE A 248 18.82 3.92 -5.69
CA PHE A 248 17.93 3.27 -4.72
C PHE A 248 18.30 3.52 -3.24
N ALA A 249 19.08 4.58 -2.98
CA ALA A 249 19.44 4.96 -1.63
C ALA A 249 18.37 5.87 -1.01
N GLU A 250 18.16 5.68 0.29
CA GLU A 250 17.48 6.64 1.14
C GLU A 250 18.49 7.58 1.74
N GLN A 251 18.16 8.87 1.74
CA GLN A 251 18.85 9.86 2.54
C GLN A 251 18.48 9.73 4.02
N GLY A 252 17.27 9.25 4.32
CA GLY A 252 16.81 9.00 5.68
C GLY A 252 15.39 8.49 5.77
N VAL A 253 15.06 7.87 6.90
CA VAL A 253 13.73 7.34 7.22
C VAL A 253 13.29 7.89 8.58
N GLU A 254 12.12 8.52 8.61
CA GLU A 254 11.48 8.97 9.84
C GLU A 254 10.28 8.05 10.15
N ARG A 255 10.36 7.33 11.28
CA ARG A 255 9.25 6.51 11.77
C ARG A 255 8.24 7.36 12.50
N TRP A 256 6.98 7.20 12.13
CA TRP A 256 5.87 7.82 12.84
C TRP A 256 5.54 7.01 14.09
N VAL A 257 5.28 7.72 15.19
CA VAL A 257 4.83 7.12 16.45
C VAL A 257 3.34 7.35 16.59
N ASP A 258 2.58 6.25 16.69
CA ASP A 258 1.15 6.30 16.94
C ASP A 258 0.87 6.76 18.37
N ASP A 259 0.46 8.02 18.51
CA ASP A 259 0.11 8.61 19.80
C ASP A 259 -1.36 8.35 20.17
N ALA A 260 -2.09 7.54 19.39
CA ALA A 260 -3.46 7.14 19.69
C ALA A 260 -3.46 5.88 20.59
N PRO A 261 -3.82 5.99 21.87
CA PRO A 261 -3.81 4.84 22.78
C PRO A 261 -4.72 3.72 22.26
N LEU A 262 -4.26 2.47 22.41
CA LEU A 262 -5.05 1.26 22.18
C LEU A 262 -6.29 1.33 23.09
N GLY A 263 -7.49 1.35 22.49
CA GLY A 263 -8.77 1.48 23.21
C GLY A 263 -9.28 2.91 23.47
N GLY A 264 -8.48 3.95 23.23
CA GLY A 264 -8.96 5.34 23.32
C GLY A 264 -9.74 5.79 22.08
N GLY A 265 -10.52 6.87 22.18
CA GLY A 265 -11.26 7.43 21.04
C GLY A 265 -10.41 8.16 19.98
N LYS A 266 -9.11 8.34 20.24
CA LYS A 266 -8.21 9.08 19.34
C LYS A 266 -7.92 8.27 18.07
N MET A 267 -7.95 8.99 16.95
CA MET A 267 -7.65 8.50 15.60
C MET A 267 -6.13 8.40 15.39
N SER A 268 -5.68 7.34 14.74
CA SER A 268 -4.30 7.17 14.27
C SER A 268 -4.10 8.06 13.03
N LEU A 269 -3.78 9.34 13.23
CA LEU A 269 -3.69 10.35 12.16
C LEU A 269 -2.25 10.68 11.78
N VAL A 270 -1.96 10.57 10.49
CA VAL A 270 -0.75 11.04 9.82
C VAL A 270 -1.09 12.30 9.02
N ASP A 271 -0.68 13.46 9.51
CA ASP A 271 -0.88 14.74 8.81
C ASP A 271 0.35 15.07 7.94
N LEU A 272 0.21 14.88 6.62
CA LEU A 272 1.23 15.20 5.62
C LEU A 272 1.05 16.60 5.02
N THR A 273 0.05 17.35 5.45
CA THR A 273 -0.28 18.68 4.92
C THR A 273 0.56 19.80 5.53
N GLY A 274 1.23 19.53 6.65
CA GLY A 274 1.97 20.52 7.43
C GLY A 274 1.08 21.46 8.25
N ARG A 275 -0.23 21.16 8.35
CA ARG A 275 -1.14 21.89 9.24
C ARG A 275 -0.84 21.53 10.70
N LYS A 276 -1.32 22.38 11.62
CA LYS A 276 -1.20 22.18 13.08
C LYS A 276 0.24 21.94 13.59
N GLY A 277 1.23 22.52 12.92
CA GLY A 277 2.64 22.41 13.33
C GLY A 277 3.35 21.14 12.86
N GLY A 278 2.70 20.28 12.07
CA GLY A 278 3.33 19.13 11.44
C GLY A 278 4.25 19.51 10.27
N ARG A 279 5.07 18.56 9.80
CA ARG A 279 5.93 18.74 8.63
C ARG A 279 5.20 18.31 7.36
N LYS A 280 5.03 19.25 6.42
CA LYS A 280 4.48 18.95 5.08
C LYS A 280 5.36 17.90 4.39
N LEU A 281 4.74 16.97 3.66
CA LEU A 281 5.46 16.04 2.78
C LEU A 281 6.21 16.80 1.69
N ASP A 282 7.51 16.52 1.57
CA ASP A 282 8.37 17.04 0.51
C ASP A 282 8.16 16.23 -0.79
N ASN A 283 6.91 16.29 -1.27
CA ASN A 283 6.46 15.68 -2.51
C ASN A 283 5.34 16.53 -3.09
N ASP A 284 5.64 17.30 -4.13
CA ASP A 284 4.72 18.21 -4.79
C ASP A 284 3.82 17.55 -5.85
N GLY A 285 3.96 16.23 -6.05
CA GLY A 285 3.23 15.50 -7.08
C GLY A 285 3.66 15.85 -8.50
N ALA A 286 4.83 16.48 -8.70
CA ALA A 286 5.28 16.87 -10.03
C ALA A 286 5.42 15.64 -10.96
N HIS A 287 4.95 15.79 -12.19
CA HIS A 287 5.16 14.85 -13.29
C HIS A 287 5.56 15.62 -14.56
N PRO A 288 6.37 15.04 -15.48
CA PRO A 288 6.56 15.62 -16.81
C PRO A 288 5.21 15.89 -17.49
N ARG A 289 5.11 17.05 -18.15
CA ARG A 289 3.89 17.54 -18.80
C ARG A 289 3.42 16.55 -19.87
N ASP A 290 2.09 16.45 -20.04
CA ASP A 290 1.46 15.75 -21.15
C ASP A 290 2.08 16.24 -22.47
N GLY A 291 2.77 15.34 -23.17
CA GLY A 291 3.54 15.65 -24.39
C GLY A 291 5.03 15.24 -24.37
N ASP A 292 5.61 14.91 -23.21
CA ASP A 292 7.01 14.44 -23.09
C ASP A 292 7.13 12.92 -22.89
N VAL A 293 6.01 12.22 -22.72
CA VAL A 293 5.90 10.76 -22.64
C VAL A 293 4.57 10.36 -23.27
N GLY A 294 4.60 9.32 -24.13
CA GLY A 294 3.41 8.81 -24.82
C GLY A 294 2.28 8.51 -23.84
N GLU A 295 1.07 8.84 -24.28
CA GLU A 295 -0.20 8.62 -23.60
C GLU A 295 -0.24 7.21 -22.99
N SER A 296 -0.27 7.11 -21.66
CA SER A 296 -0.50 5.83 -20.98
C SER A 296 -2.00 5.67 -20.75
N ASP A 297 -2.54 4.48 -21.09
CA ASP A 297 -3.94 4.04 -20.98
C ASP A 297 -4.50 4.03 -19.54
N ALA A 298 -4.40 5.14 -18.81
CA ALA A 298 -5.08 5.28 -17.53
C ALA A 298 -6.58 5.45 -17.79
N GLN A 299 -7.37 4.46 -17.38
CA GLN A 299 -8.83 4.55 -17.47
C GLN A 299 -9.33 5.66 -16.54
N ASP A 300 -10.10 6.60 -17.10
CA ASP A 300 -10.72 7.69 -16.35
C ASP A 300 -12.02 7.18 -15.69
N VAL A 301 -11.96 6.88 -14.39
CA VAL A 301 -13.15 6.49 -13.62
C VAL A 301 -13.75 7.75 -12.97
N LYS A 302 -14.91 8.20 -13.48
CA LYS A 302 -15.73 9.22 -12.81
C LYS A 302 -16.64 8.50 -11.81
N ILE A 303 -16.44 8.75 -10.53
CA ILE A 303 -17.33 8.22 -9.48
C ILE A 303 -18.50 9.19 -9.36
N ALA A 304 -19.71 8.72 -9.67
CA ALA A 304 -20.93 9.52 -9.54
C ALA A 304 -21.44 9.49 -8.10
N ASP A 305 -21.97 10.63 -7.61
CA ASP A 305 -22.73 10.69 -6.36
C ASP A 305 -24.02 9.86 -6.54
N THR A 306 -24.05 8.64 -6.01
CA THR A 306 -25.28 7.82 -5.98
C THR A 306 -25.69 7.48 -4.56
N GLU A 307 -26.82 8.04 -4.13
CA GLU A 307 -27.61 7.51 -3.02
C GLU A 307 -28.21 6.17 -3.46
N GLU A 308 -27.58 5.03 -3.10
CA GLU A 308 -28.21 3.71 -3.27
C GLU A 308 -29.38 3.58 -2.28
N LYS A 309 -30.62 3.58 -2.79
CA LYS A 309 -31.81 3.15 -2.02
C LYS A 309 -31.87 1.63 -2.05
N ASP A 310 -31.47 0.99 -0.96
CA ASP A 310 -31.55 -0.46 -0.83
C ASP A 310 -32.94 -0.88 -0.30
N ALA A 311 -33.60 -1.79 -1.02
CA ALA A 311 -34.86 -2.40 -0.61
C ALA A 311 -34.55 -3.64 0.24
N GLY A 312 -34.26 -3.41 1.53
CA GLY A 312 -33.88 -4.47 2.46
C GLY A 312 -35.04 -5.41 2.81
N ARG A 313 -34.83 -6.71 2.58
CA ARG A 313 -35.50 -7.79 3.32
C ARG A 313 -34.64 -8.05 4.56
N GLU A 314 -35.17 -7.76 5.75
CA GLU A 314 -34.47 -7.93 7.01
C GLU A 314 -34.42 -9.42 7.40
N ASP A 315 -33.29 -10.07 7.15
CA ASP A 315 -32.93 -11.32 7.83
C ASP A 315 -31.98 -10.95 8.98
N GLY A 316 -32.48 -11.06 10.22
CA GLY A 316 -31.77 -10.71 11.44
C GLY A 316 -30.64 -11.69 11.76
N GLU A 317 -29.43 -11.43 11.28
CA GLU A 317 -28.19 -12.06 11.74
C GLU A 317 -27.25 -11.02 12.37
N LYS A 318 -26.73 -11.33 13.56
CA LYS A 318 -25.91 -10.43 14.37
C LYS A 318 -24.56 -10.16 13.70
N GLU A 319 -24.33 -8.91 13.28
CA GLU A 319 -23.03 -8.41 12.80
C GLU A 319 -21.97 -8.55 13.90
N GLY A 320 -20.98 -9.43 13.70
CA GLY A 320 -19.87 -9.63 14.62
C GLY A 320 -18.94 -8.41 14.68
N HIS A 321 -19.22 -7.47 15.58
CA HIS A 321 -18.33 -6.34 15.87
C HIS A 321 -17.06 -6.80 16.59
N CYS A 322 -15.89 -6.44 16.06
CA CYS A 322 -14.58 -6.92 16.55
C CYS A 322 -14.12 -6.32 17.89
N TYR A 323 -14.86 -5.34 18.43
CA TYR A 323 -14.57 -4.70 19.71
C TYR A 323 -15.57 -5.18 20.77
N GLY A 324 -15.36 -6.34 21.41
CA GLY A 324 -16.18 -6.68 22.59
C GLY A 324 -16.36 -8.14 23.03
N LEU A 325 -15.57 -9.12 22.59
CA LEU A 325 -15.77 -10.50 23.06
C LEU A 325 -14.84 -10.87 24.22
N ARG A 326 -15.44 -11.12 25.39
CA ARG A 326 -14.81 -11.72 26.57
C ARG A 326 -14.50 -13.20 26.24
N PRO A 327 -13.32 -13.74 26.61
CA PRO A 327 -12.98 -15.11 26.27
C PRO A 327 -13.88 -16.12 27.01
N PRO A 328 -14.31 -17.22 26.34
CA PRO A 328 -14.99 -18.32 27.03
C PRO A 328 -13.98 -19.10 27.89
N GLN A 329 -14.41 -19.47 29.10
CA GLN A 329 -13.64 -20.37 29.97
C GLN A 329 -13.67 -21.79 29.40
N LEU A 330 -12.50 -22.39 29.21
CA LEU A 330 -12.37 -23.81 28.88
C LEU A 330 -12.25 -24.64 30.18
N PRO A 331 -12.86 -25.84 30.24
CA PRO A 331 -12.75 -26.72 31.40
C PRO A 331 -11.35 -27.37 31.48
N PRO A 332 -10.91 -27.81 32.67
CA PRO A 332 -9.57 -28.32 32.88
C PRO A 332 -9.44 -29.74 32.31
N THR A 333 -8.34 -30.02 31.64
CA THR A 333 -7.91 -31.40 31.35
C THR A 333 -6.51 -31.60 31.89
N ASP A 334 -6.40 -32.61 32.75
CA ASP A 334 -5.20 -33.05 33.43
C ASP A 334 -4.11 -33.58 32.46
N ASN A 335 -2.89 -33.05 32.66
CA ASN A 335 -1.53 -33.62 32.59
C ASN A 335 -1.26 -35.07 32.06
N PRO A 336 -0.03 -35.41 31.61
CA PRO A 336 1.24 -34.84 32.10
C PRO A 336 2.33 -34.46 31.07
N VAL A 337 3.11 -33.50 31.54
CA VAL A 337 4.37 -32.96 31.00
C VAL A 337 5.53 -33.92 31.34
N SER A 338 6.39 -34.23 30.37
CA SER A 338 7.74 -34.74 30.63
C SER A 338 8.72 -33.59 30.73
N ASN A 339 9.20 -33.35 31.96
CA ASN A 339 10.25 -32.40 32.29
C ASN A 339 11.62 -32.89 31.81
N ALA A 340 12.41 -31.99 31.24
CA ALA A 340 13.86 -32.01 31.31
C ALA A 340 14.38 -30.57 31.29
N ASP A 341 14.33 -29.94 32.46
CA ASP A 341 15.12 -28.74 32.77
C ASP A 341 16.52 -29.16 33.23
N THR A 342 17.54 -28.48 32.71
CA THR A 342 18.79 -28.24 33.45
C THR A 342 19.14 -26.75 33.37
N PRO A 343 19.40 -26.08 34.50
CA PRO A 343 19.51 -24.63 34.59
C PRO A 343 20.97 -24.16 34.48
N ILE A 344 21.18 -22.98 33.89
CA ILE A 344 22.40 -22.19 34.08
C ILE A 344 21.98 -20.80 34.55
N THR A 345 22.39 -20.46 35.77
CA THR A 345 22.19 -19.17 36.45
C THR A 345 23.26 -18.13 36.07
N PRO A 346 23.00 -16.84 36.34
CA PRO A 346 23.63 -15.71 35.65
C PRO A 346 24.81 -15.11 36.43
N THR A 347 25.68 -14.39 35.73
CA THR A 347 26.63 -13.46 36.34
C THR A 347 26.45 -12.06 35.75
N ASP A 348 26.12 -11.12 36.64
CA ASP A 348 26.01 -9.68 36.42
C ASP A 348 27.37 -8.99 36.21
N ASN A 349 27.40 -8.04 35.26
CA ASN A 349 27.72 -6.61 35.42
C ASN A 349 28.50 -5.96 34.24
N PRO A 350 28.31 -4.64 34.00
CA PRO A 350 28.35 -3.99 32.69
C PRO A 350 29.70 -3.33 32.36
N PRO A 351 29.85 -2.74 31.14
CA PRO A 351 29.82 -1.26 31.11
C PRO A 351 29.30 -0.60 29.81
N ALA A 352 28.94 0.68 30.01
CA ALA A 352 29.13 1.85 29.14
C ALA A 352 28.28 2.07 27.86
N ILE A 353 27.63 3.23 27.92
CA ILE A 353 27.02 4.05 26.87
C ILE A 353 27.97 4.22 25.68
N SER A 354 27.48 3.94 24.46
CA SER A 354 28.05 4.47 23.22
C SER A 354 26.94 4.78 22.21
N THR A 355 26.85 6.06 21.89
CA THR A 355 26.10 6.64 20.78
C THR A 355 26.74 6.29 19.43
N GLY A 356 25.91 5.92 18.44
CA GLY A 356 26.19 6.14 17.01
C GLY A 356 26.67 4.94 16.20
N ALA A 357 25.92 4.60 15.15
CA ALA A 357 26.39 4.56 13.75
C ALA A 357 25.31 3.89 12.88
N GLY A 358 24.75 4.65 11.94
CA GLY A 358 23.86 4.12 10.90
C GLY A 358 24.62 3.14 10.01
N THR A 359 23.97 2.03 9.67
CA THR A 359 24.50 1.03 8.75
C THR A 359 24.42 1.56 7.32
N LEU A 360 25.57 1.96 6.78
CA LEU A 360 25.78 2.14 5.34
C LEU A 360 25.68 0.77 4.65
N GLY A 361 24.72 0.63 3.74
CA GLY A 361 24.59 -0.56 2.90
C GLY A 361 25.82 -0.74 2.01
N LEU A 362 26.58 -1.82 2.24
CA LEU A 362 27.66 -2.24 1.38
C LEU A 362 27.06 -2.88 0.11
N GLY A 363 27.08 -2.13 -0.98
CA GLY A 363 26.82 -2.64 -2.32
C GLY A 363 27.92 -3.61 -2.76
N MET A 364 27.55 -4.84 -3.05
CA MET A 364 28.39 -5.81 -3.75
C MET A 364 27.52 -6.63 -4.71
N GLY A 365 27.89 -6.60 -6.00
CA GLY A 365 27.29 -7.43 -7.03
C GLY A 365 27.32 -6.86 -8.45
N LEU A 366 28.45 -6.33 -8.92
CA LEU A 366 28.66 -6.09 -10.36
C LEU A 366 29.32 -7.34 -10.96
N SER A 367 28.64 -7.98 -11.90
CA SER A 367 29.17 -9.08 -12.71
C SER A 367 30.24 -8.55 -13.69
N PRO A 368 31.37 -9.24 -13.93
CA PRO A 368 32.49 -8.68 -14.67
C PRO A 368 32.46 -9.15 -16.13
N HIS A 369 31.88 -8.38 -17.05
CA HIS A 369 32.25 -8.40 -18.48
C HIS A 369 31.72 -7.14 -19.18
N ASN A 370 32.45 -6.03 -19.04
CA ASN A 370 32.49 -5.00 -20.09
C ASN A 370 33.79 -4.20 -19.98
N THR A 371 34.79 -4.55 -20.78
CA THR A 371 36.01 -3.76 -20.96
C THR A 371 35.74 -2.67 -21.98
N ASP A 372 35.05 -1.61 -21.58
CA ASP A 372 35.13 -0.33 -22.29
C ASP A 372 35.28 0.80 -21.28
N ARG A 373 36.52 1.29 -21.16
CA ARG A 373 36.96 2.29 -20.19
C ARG A 373 36.70 3.68 -20.75
N ARG A 374 35.43 4.00 -21.05
CA ARG A 374 34.96 5.37 -21.28
C ARG A 374 34.09 5.76 -20.09
N ARG A 375 34.54 6.74 -19.28
CA ARG A 375 33.71 7.37 -18.24
C ARG A 375 32.49 7.99 -18.90
N SER A 376 31.40 7.24 -18.97
CA SER A 376 30.06 7.81 -19.16
C SER A 376 29.71 8.55 -17.87
N THR A 377 29.81 9.89 -17.90
CA THR A 377 29.36 10.78 -16.84
C THR A 377 27.84 11.01 -16.86
N ALA A 378 27.11 10.27 -17.71
CA ALA A 378 25.67 10.42 -17.85
C ALA A 378 24.95 9.65 -16.73
N ARG A 379 24.20 10.40 -15.92
CA ARG A 379 23.26 9.89 -14.93
C ARG A 379 22.28 8.91 -15.57
N SER A 380 22.39 7.64 -15.19
CA SER A 380 21.59 6.55 -15.74
C SER A 380 20.14 6.50 -15.23
N ASP A 381 19.80 7.40 -14.31
CA ASP A 381 18.49 7.63 -13.71
C ASP A 381 17.78 8.89 -14.26
N THR A 382 18.34 9.52 -15.28
CA THR A 382 17.79 10.76 -15.88
C THR A 382 16.30 10.63 -16.22
N ALA A 383 15.89 9.50 -16.79
CA ALA A 383 14.48 9.25 -17.12
C ALA A 383 13.57 9.21 -15.89
N ALA A 384 14.07 8.73 -14.74
CA ALA A 384 13.35 8.66 -13.47
C ALA A 384 13.29 10.01 -12.72
N LEU A 385 14.20 10.94 -13.02
CA LEU A 385 14.30 12.24 -12.35
C LEU A 385 13.67 13.39 -13.12
N ARG A 386 13.66 13.32 -14.46
CA ARG A 386 13.17 14.38 -15.34
C ARG A 386 11.72 14.76 -14.99
N GLY A 387 11.52 16.03 -14.62
CA GLY A 387 10.20 16.56 -14.24
C GLY A 387 9.67 16.09 -12.88
N ARG A 388 10.48 15.37 -12.07
CA ARG A 388 10.05 14.76 -10.79
C ARG A 388 11.01 15.01 -9.63
N MET A 389 11.82 16.07 -9.72
CA MET A 389 12.75 16.46 -8.65
C MET A 389 12.03 17.02 -7.41
N GLY A 390 10.76 17.39 -7.53
CA GLY A 390 9.90 17.80 -6.41
C GLY A 390 9.32 16.62 -5.60
N ARG A 391 9.50 15.37 -6.08
CA ARG A 391 9.09 14.14 -5.37
C ARG A 391 10.25 13.60 -4.54
N ARG A 392 10.57 14.21 -3.40
CA ARG A 392 11.73 13.84 -2.56
C ARG A 392 11.40 12.88 -1.43
N GLU A 393 10.14 12.86 -0.98
CA GLU A 393 9.67 11.99 0.09
C GLU A 393 8.49 11.10 -0.35
N THR A 394 8.41 9.91 0.25
CA THR A 394 7.26 9.01 0.16
C THR A 394 6.81 8.63 1.57
N CYS A 395 5.50 8.69 1.83
CA CYS A 395 4.92 8.15 3.06
C CYS A 395 4.52 6.69 2.85
N VAL A 396 5.21 5.75 3.47
CA VAL A 396 4.90 4.31 3.46
C VAL A 396 4.01 3.98 4.65
N VAL A 397 2.89 3.31 4.40
CA VAL A 397 1.85 2.99 5.38
C VAL A 397 1.53 1.52 5.29
N ASN A 398 1.97 0.73 6.27
CA ASN A 398 1.42 -0.61 6.48
C ASN A 398 0.20 -0.49 7.40
N CYS A 399 -0.98 -0.72 6.84
CA CYS A 399 -2.27 -0.55 7.51
C CYS A 399 -2.95 -1.87 7.87
N ALA A 400 -2.17 -2.93 8.12
CA ALA A 400 -2.69 -4.22 8.57
C ALA A 400 -3.53 -4.07 9.85
N VAL A 401 -4.82 -4.42 9.73
CA VAL A 401 -5.81 -4.32 10.80
C VAL A 401 -5.69 -5.50 11.73
N LEU A 402 -5.55 -6.72 11.22
CA LEU A 402 -5.29 -7.88 12.08
C LEU A 402 -3.87 -7.79 12.65
N ALA A 403 -3.74 -7.73 13.98
CA ALA A 403 -2.43 -7.69 14.64
C ALA A 403 -1.91 -9.09 15.00
N THR A 404 -2.80 -10.01 15.39
CA THR A 404 -2.44 -11.38 15.79
C THR A 404 -3.49 -12.39 15.30
N ASN A 405 -3.04 -13.41 14.56
CA ASN A 405 -3.87 -14.40 13.87
C ASN A 405 -4.24 -15.64 14.74
N TYR A 406 -3.35 -16.10 15.64
CA TYR A 406 -3.51 -17.38 16.37
C TYR A 406 -3.28 -17.23 17.90
N PRO A 407 -3.68 -18.15 18.79
CA PRO A 407 -4.01 -17.86 20.18
C PRO A 407 -2.73 -17.66 21.01
N HIS A 408 -2.21 -16.44 20.99
CA HIS A 408 -1.54 -15.92 22.16
C HIS A 408 -2.55 -15.92 23.32
N ARG A 409 -2.08 -15.94 24.57
CA ARG A 409 -2.89 -15.97 25.81
C ARG A 409 -3.94 -14.81 25.95
N GLY A 410 -4.20 -14.02 24.91
CA GLY A 410 -5.17 -12.90 24.87
C GLY A 410 -6.08 -12.78 23.64
N GLY A 411 -6.13 -13.76 22.72
CA GLY A 411 -7.07 -13.75 21.57
C GLY A 411 -6.65 -12.89 20.37
N ARG A 412 -7.56 -12.72 19.37
CA ARG A 412 -7.32 -11.86 18.20
C ARG A 412 -7.29 -10.40 18.62
N ARG A 413 -6.28 -9.65 18.16
CA ARG A 413 -6.17 -8.20 18.37
C ARG A 413 -6.25 -7.49 17.04
N PHE A 414 -6.88 -6.32 17.05
CA PHE A 414 -7.06 -5.48 15.88
C PHE A 414 -6.46 -4.11 16.12
N ASN A 415 -5.76 -3.62 15.11
CA ASN A 415 -5.27 -2.26 15.05
C ASN A 415 -6.35 -1.32 14.52
N LYS A 416 -6.24 -0.05 14.89
CA LYS A 416 -7.09 1.00 14.32
C LYS A 416 -6.68 1.28 12.86
N PRO A 417 -7.65 1.66 12.00
CA PRO A 417 -7.35 2.24 10.69
C PRO A 417 -6.37 3.41 10.81
N ILE A 418 -5.45 3.51 9.86
CA ILE A 418 -4.51 4.64 9.76
C ILE A 418 -5.16 5.69 8.86
N VAL A 419 -5.25 6.92 9.34
CA VAL A 419 -5.81 8.05 8.58
C VAL A 419 -4.66 8.92 8.08
N VAL A 420 -4.66 9.23 6.79
CA VAL A 420 -3.61 10.01 6.14
C VAL A 420 -4.22 11.25 5.49
N ASP A 421 -3.80 12.43 5.93
CA ASP A 421 -4.17 13.69 5.29
C ASP A 421 -3.04 14.14 4.37
N VAL A 422 -3.31 14.29 3.07
CA VAL A 422 -2.32 14.74 2.07
C VAL A 422 -2.92 15.82 1.17
N GLU A 423 -2.08 16.75 0.68
CA GLU A 423 -2.50 17.78 -0.27
C GLU A 423 -2.44 17.24 -1.70
N LEU A 424 -3.57 17.25 -2.41
CA LEU A 424 -3.69 16.77 -3.79
C LEU A 424 -4.25 17.84 -4.73
N PRO A 425 -3.94 17.81 -6.04
CA PRO A 425 -4.43 18.77 -7.01
C PRO A 425 -5.96 18.80 -7.10
N VAL A 426 -6.53 19.99 -7.16
CA VAL A 426 -7.96 20.20 -7.46
C VAL A 426 -8.17 20.15 -8.97
N TRP A 427 -9.27 19.54 -9.41
CA TRP A 427 -9.68 19.57 -10.81
C TRP A 427 -10.85 20.54 -10.99
N ASP A 428 -10.82 21.32 -12.08
CA ASP A 428 -11.86 22.28 -12.42
C ASP A 428 -12.88 21.62 -13.38
N TRP A 429 -14.18 21.76 -13.08
CA TRP A 429 -15.29 21.17 -13.85
C TRP A 429 -15.50 21.82 -15.25
N GLY A 430 -14.89 22.99 -15.49
CA GLY A 430 -15.30 23.93 -16.56
C GLY A 430 -14.51 23.89 -17.86
N GLY A 431 -14.11 22.71 -18.36
CA GLY A 431 -13.32 22.59 -19.61
C GLY A 431 -14.05 21.94 -20.79
N GLU A 432 -15.08 21.12 -20.56
CA GLU A 432 -15.76 20.37 -21.60
C GLU A 432 -17.24 20.77 -21.65
N GLY A 433 -17.65 21.50 -22.70
CA GLY A 433 -19.06 21.75 -23.01
C GLY A 433 -19.55 23.16 -22.72
N GLY A 434 -19.20 24.12 -23.57
CA GLY A 434 -19.73 25.48 -23.52
C GLY A 434 -19.15 26.38 -24.61
N GLY A 435 -19.06 25.88 -25.84
CA GLY A 435 -18.74 26.67 -27.02
C GLY A 435 -19.72 26.34 -28.14
N GLY A 436 -20.58 27.30 -28.48
CA GLY A 436 -21.58 27.19 -29.55
C GLY A 436 -22.97 27.51 -29.04
#